data_AF-A0A1I8CGZ2-F1
#
_entry.id   AF-A0A1I8CGZ2-F1
#
_cell.length_a   1.000
_cell.length_b   1.000
_cell.length_c   1.000
_cell.angle_alpha   90.00
_cell.angle_beta   90.00
_cell.angle_gamma   90.00
#
_symmetry.space_group_name_H-M   'P 1'
#
loop_
_entity.id
_entity.type
_entity.pdbx_description
1 polymer ?
#
loop_
_entity_poly.entity_id
_entity_poly.type
_entity_poly.pdbx_seq_one_letter_code
_entity_poly.pdbx_strand_id
1 'polypeptide(L)'
;MANIPHNESSRNVLHDNLAKANAINPRMNQLYYHGACLLRDERDDWKSKYNDLEDVVLSQINERKELEEKIVLLQKDNAKLTLERDTIKCKYKNEMKNKNENRLIVLNLKTDIANLKKKNIELSKESRKEKEIKPYEDICKSSQYKRQAVILNLIETMNAKSLESKTQLAQDICKRTVTYQKNRDEVVEEDIEEDIEEDTEDQHTDKSADDDEEELQPLRVAVPKLLDILDNNLRKAEASASEYWQTFSGENISKILDKYDSLFVDLNLELEDLPMLSAYEMIFKTLKNVKDLAVARELNEEELTKARKAIKSFKIAISKKLLRIKVQSKAHLLISHMPDQLQRFKSMSYFSEQAIESLHASVNMNMYRVTAFGKSKKLVYLMNLQNQRASFNDIKNSL
;
A
#
# COMPACT_ATOMS: atom_id res chain seq x y z
N MET A 1 -14.11 8.81 48.10
CA MET A 1 -12.90 9.64 48.33
C MET A 1 -12.25 9.15 49.61
N ALA A 2 -11.17 8.37 49.50
CA ALA A 2 -10.43 7.86 50.65
C ALA A 2 -9.26 8.81 50.95
N ASN A 3 -9.28 9.44 52.12
CA ASN A 3 -8.19 10.27 52.63
C ASN A 3 -7.00 9.36 52.97
N ILE A 4 -5.94 9.44 52.17
CA ILE A 4 -4.64 8.88 52.51
C ILE A 4 -3.96 9.90 53.44
N PRO A 5 -3.60 9.54 54.68
CA PRO A 5 -2.94 10.47 55.59
C PRO A 5 -1.53 10.75 55.07
N HIS A 6 -1.25 12.00 54.73
CA HIS A 6 0.10 12.46 54.42
C HIS A 6 0.96 12.32 55.68
N ASN A 7 1.91 11.39 55.63
CA ASN A 7 2.90 11.17 56.68
C ASN A 7 3.87 12.37 56.70
N GLU A 8 3.53 13.42 57.46
CA GLU A 8 4.35 14.63 57.64
C GLU A 8 5.79 14.32 58.08
N SER A 9 5.98 13.20 58.77
CA SER A 9 7.30 12.69 59.16
C SER A 9 8.22 12.44 57.95
N SER A 10 7.70 11.84 56.88
CA SER A 10 8.49 11.57 55.67
C SER A 10 8.85 12.85 54.91
N ARG A 11 7.99 13.88 54.98
CA ARG A 11 8.22 15.17 54.32
C ARG A 11 9.28 15.99 55.05
N ASN A 12 9.26 15.96 56.39
CA ASN A 12 10.25 16.64 57.21
C ASN A 12 11.63 15.99 57.10
N VAL A 13 11.71 14.65 57.06
CA VAL A 13 12.96 13.93 56.83
C VAL A 13 13.55 14.22 55.45
N LEU A 14 12.71 14.35 54.41
CA LEU A 14 13.18 14.71 53.08
C LEU A 14 13.71 16.16 53.04
N HIS A 15 13.03 17.09 53.71
CA HIS A 15 13.46 18.49 53.80
C HIS A 15 14.78 18.65 54.55
N ASP A 16 14.99 17.93 55.65
CA ASP A 16 16.25 17.97 56.41
C ASP A 16 17.41 17.34 55.63
N ASN A 17 17.16 16.26 54.90
CA ASN A 17 18.18 15.63 54.06
C ASN A 17 18.53 16.49 52.84
N LEU A 18 17.55 17.19 52.25
CA LEU A 18 17.78 18.20 51.21
C LEU A 18 18.56 19.40 51.75
N ALA A 19 18.22 19.91 52.94
CA ALA A 19 18.96 21.02 53.55
C ALA A 19 20.44 20.66 53.82
N LYS A 20 20.70 19.43 54.27
CA LYS A 20 22.07 18.91 54.44
C LYS A 20 22.81 18.73 53.11
N ALA A 21 22.15 18.21 52.08
CA ALA A 21 22.72 18.10 50.74
C ALA A 21 23.02 19.49 50.14
N ASN A 22 22.17 20.48 50.39
CA ASN A 22 22.34 21.86 49.92
C ASN A 22 23.55 22.56 50.55
N ALA A 23 23.89 22.22 51.79
CA ALA A 23 25.07 22.75 52.47
C ALA A 23 26.39 22.16 51.92
N ILE A 24 26.34 20.94 51.36
CA ILE A 24 27.53 20.20 50.89
C ILE A 24 27.94 20.62 49.46
N ASN A 25 26.99 21.04 48.61
CA ASN A 25 27.33 21.49 47.25
C ASN A 25 26.32 22.50 46.67
N PRO A 26 26.53 23.81 46.89
CA PRO A 26 25.59 24.86 46.48
C PRO A 26 25.37 24.94 44.96
N ARG A 27 26.35 24.53 44.14
CA ARG A 27 26.31 24.63 42.68
C ARG A 27 25.44 23.55 42.02
N MET A 28 25.28 22.39 42.64
CA MET A 28 24.43 21.32 42.08
C MET A 28 22.93 21.67 42.13
N ASN A 29 22.50 22.52 43.06
CA ASN A 29 21.10 22.89 43.20
C ASN A 29 20.57 23.87 42.17
N GLN A 30 21.42 24.75 41.63
CA GLN A 30 20.98 25.62 40.54
C GLN A 30 20.60 24.80 39.31
N LEU A 31 21.36 23.74 39.01
CA LEU A 31 21.03 22.81 37.91
C LEU A 31 19.78 21.98 38.20
N TYR A 32 19.57 21.54 39.44
CA TYR A 32 18.37 20.78 39.82
C TYR A 32 17.09 21.63 39.81
N TYR A 33 17.16 22.88 40.27
CA TYR A 33 16.04 23.83 40.19
C TYR A 33 15.74 24.23 38.75
N HIS A 34 16.76 24.46 37.93
CA HIS A 34 16.56 24.80 36.52
C HIS A 34 15.98 23.61 35.73
N GLY A 35 16.46 22.39 36.00
CA GLY A 35 15.88 21.16 35.43
C GLY A 35 14.44 20.89 35.89
N ALA A 36 14.11 21.16 37.17
CA ALA A 36 12.75 21.01 37.68
C ALA A 36 11.76 22.04 37.12
N CYS A 37 12.23 23.26 36.80
CA CYS A 37 11.44 24.27 36.10
C CYS A 37 11.20 23.88 34.63
N LEU A 38 12.24 23.45 33.91
CA LEU A 38 12.11 22.98 32.52
C LEU A 38 11.15 21.79 32.38
N LEU A 39 11.22 20.82 33.30
CA LEU A 39 10.29 19.68 33.32
C LEU A 39 8.84 20.05 33.68
N ARG A 40 8.63 21.21 34.32
CA ARG A 40 7.29 21.71 34.64
C ARG A 40 6.67 22.43 33.44
N ASP A 41 7.45 23.24 32.74
CA ASP A 41 7.02 23.92 31.52
C ASP A 41 6.73 22.90 30.39
N GLU A 42 7.57 21.86 30.25
CA GLU A 42 7.29 20.75 29.33
C GLU A 42 6.02 20.00 29.73
N ARG A 43 5.79 19.75 31.03
CA ARG A 43 4.58 19.07 31.50
C ARG A 43 3.30 19.85 31.15
N ASP A 44 3.33 21.17 31.28
CA ASP A 44 2.16 22.01 30.98
C ASP A 44 1.90 22.08 29.46
N ASP A 45 2.95 22.09 28.63
CA ASP A 45 2.84 21.93 27.17
C ASP A 45 2.26 20.55 26.78
N TRP A 46 2.74 19.48 27.41
CA TRP A 46 2.18 18.13 27.21
C TRP A 46 0.73 18.02 27.65
N LYS A 47 0.34 18.72 28.72
CA LYS A 47 -1.04 18.74 29.22
C LYS A 47 -1.96 19.50 28.26
N SER A 48 -1.48 20.61 27.68
CA SER A 48 -2.22 21.32 26.63
C SER A 48 -2.42 20.43 25.41
N LYS A 49 -1.35 19.80 24.90
CA LYS A 49 -1.42 18.88 23.75
C LYS A 49 -2.32 17.67 24.00
N TYR A 50 -2.36 17.18 25.23
CA TYR A 50 -3.25 16.08 25.61
C TYR A 50 -4.72 16.51 25.56
N ASN A 51 -5.06 17.70 26.07
CA ASN A 51 -6.42 18.22 26.01
C ASN A 51 -6.86 18.45 24.56
N ASP A 52 -5.99 18.99 23.70
CA ASP A 52 -6.28 19.16 22.27
C ASP A 52 -6.55 17.81 21.58
N LEU A 53 -5.80 16.76 21.96
CA LEU A 53 -6.03 15.41 21.48
C LEU A 53 -7.37 14.83 21.98
N GLU A 54 -7.70 15.09 23.24
CA GLU A 54 -8.95 14.62 23.87
C GLU A 54 -10.17 15.24 23.15
N ASP A 55 -10.12 16.52 22.83
CA ASP A 55 -11.17 17.21 22.08
C ASP A 55 -11.32 16.66 20.64
N VAL A 56 -10.21 16.37 19.96
CA VAL A 56 -10.23 15.73 18.63
C VAL A 56 -10.85 14.34 18.70
N VAL A 57 -10.49 13.54 19.70
CA VAL A 57 -11.05 12.18 19.88
C VAL A 57 -12.54 12.24 20.22
N LEU A 58 -12.97 13.17 21.07
CA LEU A 58 -14.39 13.38 21.40
C LEU A 58 -15.19 13.81 20.16
N SER A 59 -14.65 14.70 19.33
CA SER A 59 -15.27 15.10 18.06
C SER A 59 -15.45 13.90 17.12
N GLN A 60 -14.44 13.06 16.97
CA GLN A 60 -14.51 11.85 16.12
C GLN A 60 -15.52 10.82 16.64
N ILE A 61 -15.64 10.67 17.96
CA ILE A 61 -16.64 9.78 18.57
C ILE A 61 -18.06 10.27 18.26
N ASN A 62 -18.30 11.58 18.31
CA ASN A 62 -19.61 12.16 18.01
C ASN A 62 -19.96 12.02 16.52
N GLU A 63 -19.03 12.32 15.61
CA GLU A 63 -19.22 12.11 14.17
C GLU A 63 -19.54 10.64 13.86
N ARG A 64 -18.85 9.70 14.51
CA ARG A 64 -19.13 8.28 14.36
C ARG A 64 -20.54 7.91 14.81
N LYS A 65 -21.02 8.46 15.94
CA LYS A 65 -22.40 8.22 16.42
C LYS A 65 -23.43 8.72 15.42
N GLU A 66 -23.24 9.92 14.86
CA GLU A 66 -24.15 10.46 13.83
C GLU A 66 -24.18 9.59 12.56
N LEU A 67 -23.03 9.06 12.14
CA LEU A 67 -22.96 8.13 11.01
C LEU A 67 -23.67 6.80 11.30
N GLU A 68 -23.51 6.26 12.51
CA GLU A 68 -24.21 5.04 12.94
C GLU A 68 -25.73 5.24 12.94
N GLU A 69 -26.24 6.39 13.41
CA GLU A 69 -27.66 6.73 13.34
C GLU A 69 -28.18 6.84 11.89
N LYS A 70 -27.41 7.48 10.98
CA LYS A 70 -27.73 7.54 9.54
C LYS A 70 -27.78 6.15 8.90
N ILE A 71 -26.87 5.25 9.28
CA ILE A 71 -26.85 3.87 8.77
C ILE A 71 -28.13 3.13 9.19
N VAL A 72 -28.57 3.27 10.44
CA VAL A 72 -29.80 2.64 10.93
C VAL A 72 -31.03 3.16 10.18
N LEU A 73 -31.10 4.47 9.91
CA LEU A 73 -32.17 5.06 9.12
C LEU A 73 -32.21 4.48 7.69
N LEU A 74 -31.06 4.42 7.02
CA LEU A 74 -30.95 3.86 5.66
C LEU A 74 -31.30 2.37 5.61
N GLN A 75 -30.97 1.60 6.65
CA GLN A 75 -31.37 0.19 6.74
C GLN A 75 -32.89 0.04 6.85
N LYS A 76 -33.55 0.92 7.60
CA LYS A 76 -35.02 0.95 7.71
C LYS A 76 -35.68 1.27 6.37
N ASP A 77 -35.15 2.25 5.63
CA ASP A 77 -35.66 2.60 4.31
C ASP A 77 -35.45 1.49 3.29
N ASN A 78 -34.30 0.81 3.33
CA ASN A 78 -34.02 -0.32 2.44
C ASN A 78 -34.95 -1.52 2.73
N ALA A 79 -35.28 -1.76 4.00
CA ALA A 79 -36.27 -2.77 4.37
C ALA A 79 -37.66 -2.42 3.83
N LYS A 80 -38.07 -1.14 3.89
CA LYS A 80 -39.34 -0.66 3.31
C LYS A 80 -39.38 -0.86 1.79
N LEU A 81 -38.32 -0.45 1.08
CA LEU A 81 -38.21 -0.63 -0.37
C LEU A 81 -38.23 -2.11 -0.79
N THR A 82 -37.62 -2.98 0.01
CA THR A 82 -37.64 -4.43 -0.23
C THR A 82 -39.07 -4.98 -0.13
N LEU A 83 -39.84 -4.54 0.87
CA LEU A 83 -41.23 -4.94 1.05
C LEU A 83 -42.13 -4.42 -0.09
N GLU A 84 -41.91 -3.18 -0.55
CA GLU A 84 -42.60 -2.62 -1.72
C GLU A 84 -42.30 -3.42 -2.99
N ARG A 85 -41.02 -3.73 -3.24
CA ARG A 85 -40.60 -4.55 -4.38
C ARG A 85 -41.27 -5.92 -4.38
N ASP A 86 -41.32 -6.57 -3.22
CA ASP A 86 -41.90 -7.91 -3.11
C ASP A 86 -43.43 -7.86 -3.25
N THR A 87 -44.06 -6.78 -2.78
CA THR A 87 -45.49 -6.50 -3.05
C THR A 87 -45.75 -6.36 -4.55
N ILE A 88 -44.90 -5.61 -5.27
CA ILE A 88 -44.99 -5.45 -6.73
C ILE A 88 -44.80 -6.80 -7.44
N LYS A 89 -43.83 -7.62 -7.02
CA LYS A 89 -43.62 -8.96 -7.57
C LYS A 89 -44.85 -9.86 -7.38
N CYS A 90 -45.47 -9.82 -6.21
CA CYS A 90 -46.71 -10.56 -5.94
C CYS A 90 -47.86 -10.09 -6.84
N LYS A 91 -48.06 -8.78 -6.99
CA LYS A 91 -49.04 -8.20 -7.91
C LYS A 91 -48.79 -8.66 -9.35
N TYR A 92 -47.56 -8.57 -9.83
CA TYR A 92 -47.17 -9.01 -11.17
C TYR A 92 -47.39 -10.51 -11.39
N LYS A 93 -47.08 -11.35 -10.39
CA LYS A 93 -47.31 -12.81 -10.46
C LYS A 93 -48.79 -13.15 -10.51
N ASN A 94 -49.64 -12.41 -9.79
CA ASN A 94 -51.09 -12.56 -9.85
C ASN A 94 -51.68 -12.07 -11.18
N GLU A 95 -51.19 -10.95 -11.71
CA GLU A 95 -51.54 -10.48 -13.07
C GLU A 95 -51.12 -11.47 -14.16
N MET A 96 -49.95 -12.11 -14.01
CA MET A 96 -49.49 -13.15 -14.93
C MET A 96 -50.32 -14.44 -14.85
N LYS A 97 -50.82 -14.81 -13.67
CA LYS A 97 -51.80 -15.90 -13.52
C LYS A 97 -53.12 -15.56 -14.20
N ASN A 98 -53.66 -14.35 -13.99
CA ASN A 98 -54.86 -13.88 -14.68
C ASN A 98 -54.65 -13.76 -16.21
N LYS A 99 -53.43 -13.46 -16.68
CA LYS A 99 -53.08 -13.47 -18.13
C LYS A 99 -53.10 -14.87 -18.75
N ASN A 100 -52.86 -15.92 -17.98
CA ASN A 100 -52.97 -17.31 -18.48
C ASN A 100 -54.42 -17.77 -18.61
N GLU A 101 -55.36 -17.23 -17.83
CA GLU A 101 -56.80 -17.40 -18.06
C GLU A 101 -57.28 -16.58 -19.28
N ASN A 102 -56.68 -15.42 -19.53
CA ASN A 102 -56.97 -14.59 -20.71
C ASN A 102 -56.36 -15.10 -22.04
N ARG A 103 -55.60 -16.20 -22.05
CA ARG A 103 -55.00 -16.76 -23.27
C ARG A 103 -56.02 -17.24 -24.31
N LEU A 104 -57.27 -17.53 -23.90
CA LEU A 104 -58.39 -17.83 -24.80
C LEU A 104 -58.97 -16.55 -25.46
N ILE A 105 -58.90 -15.42 -24.76
CA ILE A 105 -59.31 -14.09 -25.27
C ILE A 105 -58.23 -13.51 -26.21
N VAL A 106 -56.96 -13.84 -25.97
CA VAL A 106 -55.80 -13.42 -26.77
C VAL A 106 -55.83 -13.92 -28.22
N LEU A 107 -56.53 -15.02 -28.51
CA LEU A 107 -56.67 -15.52 -29.88
C LEU A 107 -57.59 -14.62 -30.73
N ASN A 108 -58.64 -14.05 -30.12
CA ASN A 108 -59.53 -13.08 -30.76
C ASN A 108 -58.89 -11.68 -30.87
N LEU A 109 -58.15 -11.25 -29.84
CA LEU A 109 -57.42 -9.97 -29.86
C LEU A 109 -56.21 -9.95 -30.81
N LYS A 110 -55.62 -11.11 -31.13
CA LYS A 110 -54.53 -11.21 -32.13
C LYS A 110 -54.97 -10.75 -33.52
N THR A 111 -56.23 -10.96 -33.85
CA THR A 111 -56.85 -10.50 -35.10
C THR A 111 -57.01 -8.98 -35.12
N ASP A 112 -57.41 -8.37 -34.00
CA ASP A 112 -57.55 -6.92 -33.86
C ASP A 112 -56.20 -6.18 -33.80
N ILE A 113 -55.18 -6.81 -33.19
CA ILE A 113 -53.82 -6.27 -33.07
C ILE A 113 -53.10 -6.20 -34.43
N ALA A 114 -53.40 -7.10 -35.36
CA ALA A 114 -52.84 -7.03 -36.72
C ALA A 114 -53.30 -5.76 -37.45
N ASN A 115 -54.55 -5.34 -37.24
CA ASN A 115 -55.12 -4.13 -37.83
C ASN A 115 -54.56 -2.84 -37.20
N LEU A 116 -54.25 -2.84 -35.90
CA LEU A 116 -53.63 -1.71 -35.21
C LEU A 116 -52.12 -1.56 -35.51
N LYS A 117 -51.39 -2.66 -35.76
CA LYS A 117 -49.96 -2.64 -36.10
C LYS A 117 -49.65 -1.90 -37.40
N LYS A 118 -50.59 -1.90 -38.34
CA LYS A 118 -50.46 -1.13 -39.59
C LYS A 118 -50.51 0.39 -39.36
N LYS A 119 -51.27 0.84 -38.34
CA LYS A 119 -51.44 2.24 -37.96
C LYS A 119 -50.30 2.79 -37.08
N ASN A 120 -49.54 1.91 -36.42
CA ASN A 120 -48.46 2.29 -35.49
C ASN A 120 -47.06 2.32 -36.13
N ILE A 121 -46.91 1.80 -37.36
CA ILE A 121 -45.68 1.91 -38.15
C ILE A 121 -45.45 3.35 -38.64
N GLU A 122 -46.51 4.16 -38.78
CA GLU A 122 -46.40 5.59 -39.09
C GLU A 122 -45.88 6.43 -37.90
N LEU A 123 -46.13 6.00 -36.66
CA LEU A 123 -45.61 6.62 -35.44
C LEU A 123 -44.17 6.16 -35.07
N SER A 124 -43.60 5.24 -35.87
CA SER A 124 -42.25 4.65 -35.74
C SER A 124 -41.09 5.62 -36.04
N LYS A 125 -41.36 6.87 -36.43
CA LYS A 125 -40.29 7.81 -36.83
C LYS A 125 -39.86 8.80 -35.75
N GLU A 126 -40.58 8.91 -34.64
CA GLU A 126 -40.44 10.05 -33.72
C GLU A 126 -39.77 9.75 -32.37
N SER A 127 -39.43 8.49 -32.06
CA SER A 127 -38.91 8.11 -30.72
C SER A 127 -37.51 7.47 -30.68
N ARG A 128 -36.71 7.60 -31.75
CA ARG A 128 -35.32 7.08 -31.81
C ARG A 128 -34.25 8.01 -31.22
N LYS A 129 -34.55 8.83 -30.20
CA LYS A 129 -33.56 9.75 -29.59
C LYS A 129 -33.23 9.54 -28.11
N GLU A 130 -33.86 8.60 -27.40
CA GLU A 130 -33.53 8.38 -25.99
C GLU A 130 -33.45 6.89 -25.67
N LYS A 131 -32.24 6.33 -25.68
CA LYS A 131 -31.87 5.09 -24.97
C LYS A 131 -30.36 4.83 -25.10
N GLU A 132 -29.57 5.62 -24.39
CA GLU A 132 -28.15 5.30 -24.19
C GLU A 132 -27.65 5.78 -22.81
N ILE A 133 -28.43 5.56 -21.74
CA ILE A 133 -27.93 5.75 -20.36
C ILE A 133 -28.60 4.69 -19.49
N LYS A 134 -28.00 3.50 -19.36
CA LYS A 134 -28.43 2.51 -18.36
C LYS A 134 -27.42 1.43 -17.91
N PRO A 135 -26.11 1.49 -18.21
CA PRO A 135 -25.14 0.63 -17.52
C PRO A 135 -24.17 1.41 -16.60
N TYR A 136 -24.57 2.56 -16.05
CA TYR A 136 -23.73 3.33 -15.10
C TYR A 136 -24.21 3.29 -13.64
N GLU A 137 -25.48 2.97 -13.38
CA GLU A 137 -26.04 3.01 -12.01
C GLU A 137 -25.72 1.77 -11.16
N ASP A 138 -25.39 0.64 -11.79
CA ASP A 138 -25.07 -0.61 -11.07
C ASP A 138 -23.59 -0.72 -10.68
N ILE A 139 -22.72 0.12 -11.25
CA ILE A 139 -21.28 0.16 -10.94
C ILE A 139 -21.01 0.95 -9.64
N CYS A 140 -21.83 1.96 -9.34
CA CYS A 140 -21.65 2.84 -8.17
C CYS A 140 -22.07 2.22 -6.82
N LYS A 141 -22.68 1.03 -6.80
CA LYS A 141 -23.15 0.37 -5.56
C LYS A 141 -22.21 -0.70 -5.01
N SER A 142 -21.11 -1.01 -5.71
CA SER A 142 -20.16 -2.04 -5.25
C SER A 142 -19.24 -1.53 -4.13
N SER A 143 -18.86 -2.42 -3.21
CA SER A 143 -17.95 -2.12 -2.10
C SER A 143 -16.51 -1.77 -2.53
N GLN A 144 -16.20 -1.88 -3.83
CA GLN A 144 -14.95 -1.43 -4.43
C GLN A 144 -14.92 0.08 -4.67
N TYR A 145 -16.02 0.68 -5.15
CA TYR A 145 -16.09 2.13 -5.41
C TYR A 145 -16.03 2.96 -4.13
N LYS A 146 -16.61 2.45 -3.03
CA LYS A 146 -16.51 3.08 -1.70
C LYS A 146 -15.08 3.10 -1.15
N ARG A 147 -14.27 2.09 -1.48
CA ARG A 147 -12.85 2.03 -1.09
C ARG A 147 -12.00 2.95 -1.96
N GLN A 148 -12.28 3.03 -3.27
CA GLN A 148 -11.61 3.95 -4.17
C GLN A 148 -11.93 5.42 -3.86
N ALA A 149 -13.15 5.77 -3.47
CA ALA A 149 -13.51 7.13 -3.08
C ALA A 149 -12.76 7.59 -1.80
N VAL A 150 -12.55 6.70 -0.83
CA VAL A 150 -11.77 6.99 0.38
C VAL A 150 -10.29 7.18 0.03
N ILE A 151 -9.74 6.35 -0.86
CA ILE A 151 -8.35 6.48 -1.34
C ILE A 151 -8.15 7.77 -2.14
N LEU A 152 -9.08 8.13 -3.02
CA LEU A 152 -9.03 9.37 -3.79
C LEU A 152 -9.10 10.60 -2.88
N ASN A 153 -9.98 10.59 -1.89
CA ASN A 153 -10.07 11.68 -0.92
C ASN A 153 -8.79 11.79 -0.07
N LEU A 154 -8.16 10.66 0.29
CA LEU A 154 -6.86 10.63 0.97
C LEU A 154 -5.73 11.18 0.08
N ILE A 155 -5.74 10.84 -1.21
CA ILE A 155 -4.78 11.36 -2.20
C ILE A 155 -4.98 12.86 -2.40
N GLU A 156 -6.22 13.34 -2.45
CA GLU A 156 -6.54 14.77 -2.55
C GLU A 156 -6.11 15.54 -1.29
N THR A 157 -6.32 14.99 -0.09
CA THR A 157 -5.83 15.62 1.15
C THR A 157 -4.31 15.59 1.26
N MET A 158 -3.66 14.50 0.82
CA MET A 158 -2.19 14.41 0.78
C MET A 158 -1.60 15.35 -0.27
N ASN A 159 -2.24 15.50 -1.42
CA ASN A 159 -1.82 16.44 -2.45
C ASN A 159 -2.06 17.89 -2.03
N ALA A 160 -3.15 18.19 -1.31
CA ALA A 160 -3.38 19.51 -0.74
C ALA A 160 -2.31 19.85 0.31
N LYS A 161 -2.00 18.94 1.24
CA LYS A 161 -0.92 19.13 2.24
C LYS A 161 0.48 19.16 1.62
N SER A 162 0.71 18.40 0.54
CA SER A 162 1.96 18.41 -0.23
C SER A 162 2.12 19.70 -1.02
N LEU A 163 1.03 20.23 -1.58
CA LEU A 163 1.02 21.52 -2.26
C LEU A 163 1.25 22.64 -1.26
N GLU A 164 0.62 22.61 -0.08
CA GLU A 164 0.82 23.57 1.00
C GLU A 164 2.27 23.53 1.53
N SER A 165 2.84 22.34 1.72
CA SER A 165 4.26 22.15 2.08
C SER A 165 5.23 22.61 0.99
N LYS A 166 4.91 22.38 -0.29
CA LYS A 166 5.71 22.85 -1.44
C LYS A 166 5.59 24.36 -1.62
N THR A 167 4.45 24.95 -1.30
CA THR A 167 4.22 26.41 -1.36
C THR A 167 5.00 27.09 -0.23
N GLN A 168 5.02 26.50 0.97
CA GLN A 168 5.84 26.94 2.09
C GLN A 168 7.35 26.84 1.76
N LEU A 169 7.79 25.71 1.19
CA LEU A 169 9.18 25.51 0.77
C LEU A 169 9.58 26.45 -0.38
N ALA A 170 8.68 26.70 -1.34
CA ALA A 170 8.92 27.67 -2.41
C ALA A 170 9.00 29.10 -1.87
N GLN A 171 8.18 29.48 -0.88
CA GLN A 171 8.27 30.77 -0.20
C GLN A 171 9.57 30.91 0.62
N ASP A 172 10.03 29.85 1.27
CA ASP A 172 11.29 29.85 2.03
C ASP A 172 12.52 29.88 1.11
N ILE A 173 12.46 29.19 -0.03
CA ILE A 173 13.50 29.27 -1.08
C ILE A 173 13.52 30.68 -1.68
N CYS A 174 12.37 31.28 -1.98
CA CYS A 174 12.29 32.66 -2.49
C CYS A 174 12.83 33.68 -1.46
N LYS A 175 12.53 33.51 -0.18
CA LYS A 175 13.11 34.35 0.88
C LYS A 175 14.62 34.17 0.97
N ARG A 176 15.14 32.94 0.87
CA ARG A 176 16.59 32.68 0.90
C ARG A 176 17.33 33.21 -0.33
N THR A 177 16.76 33.14 -1.53
CA THR A 177 17.41 33.67 -2.74
C THR A 177 17.45 35.20 -2.75
N VAL A 178 16.43 35.87 -2.20
CA VAL A 178 16.45 37.33 -1.99
C VAL A 178 17.52 37.73 -0.97
N THR A 179 17.75 36.94 0.09
CA THR A 179 18.85 37.18 1.04
C THR A 179 20.23 36.89 0.43
N TYR A 180 20.33 35.86 -0.42
CA TYR A 180 21.59 35.50 -1.10
C TYR A 180 22.01 36.51 -2.18
N GLN A 181 21.06 37.08 -2.94
CA GLN A 181 21.36 38.14 -3.89
C GLN A 181 21.77 39.44 -3.18
N LYS A 182 21.20 39.74 -2.02
CA LYS A 182 21.59 40.90 -1.21
C LYS A 182 23.01 40.79 -0.62
N ASN A 183 23.52 39.57 -0.46
CA ASN A 183 24.87 39.30 0.06
C ASN A 183 25.92 39.07 -1.04
N ARG A 184 25.50 38.96 -2.31
CA ARG A 184 26.41 38.72 -3.46
C ARG A 184 26.94 40.02 -4.09
N ASP A 185 26.35 41.17 -3.76
CA ASP A 185 26.84 42.47 -4.22
C ASP A 185 27.99 43.03 -3.34
N GLU A 186 28.49 42.28 -2.34
CA GLU A 186 29.51 42.76 -1.39
C GLU A 186 30.81 41.95 -1.31
N VAL A 187 31.04 40.89 -2.11
CA VAL A 187 32.32 40.16 -2.05
C VAL A 187 32.90 39.90 -3.44
N VAL A 188 34.00 40.60 -3.65
CA VAL A 188 34.97 40.62 -4.75
C VAL A 188 35.74 39.29 -4.85
N GLU A 189 36.11 38.99 -6.11
CA GLU A 189 37.23 38.18 -6.65
C GLU A 189 38.05 37.32 -5.68
N GLU A 190 38.24 36.04 -6.03
CA GLU A 190 39.56 35.48 -6.39
C GLU A 190 39.44 34.01 -6.84
N ASP A 191 40.38 33.63 -7.69
CA ASP A 191 40.49 32.42 -8.52
C ASP A 191 40.47 31.07 -7.78
N ILE A 192 40.23 29.99 -8.54
CA ILE A 192 41.16 28.86 -8.71
C ILE A 192 40.59 27.91 -9.78
N GLU A 193 41.34 27.80 -10.88
CA GLU A 193 41.33 26.72 -11.87
C GLU A 193 41.82 25.41 -11.24
N GLU A 194 41.25 24.26 -11.62
CA GLU A 194 41.98 23.06 -12.08
C GLU A 194 41.02 21.87 -12.30
N ASP A 195 40.97 21.45 -13.57
CA ASP A 195 41.09 20.09 -14.08
C ASP A 195 40.27 18.94 -13.48
N ILE A 196 39.20 18.57 -14.20
CA ILE A 196 38.87 17.16 -14.45
C ILE A 196 38.55 17.00 -15.94
N GLU A 197 39.56 16.58 -16.70
CA GLU A 197 39.37 15.83 -17.94
C GLU A 197 38.78 14.46 -17.60
N GLU A 198 37.61 14.13 -18.14
CA GLU A 198 37.30 12.75 -18.49
C GLU A 198 36.34 12.72 -19.69
N ASP A 199 36.94 12.35 -20.82
CA ASP A 199 36.31 11.99 -22.08
C ASP A 199 35.11 11.05 -21.88
N THR A 200 33.96 11.42 -22.43
CA THR A 200 33.21 10.51 -23.30
C THR A 200 32.46 11.33 -24.34
N GLU A 201 32.97 11.26 -25.57
CA GLU A 201 32.22 11.54 -26.78
C GLU A 201 30.92 10.72 -26.78
N ASP A 202 29.78 11.38 -26.93
CA ASP A 202 28.77 10.88 -27.86
C ASP A 202 27.92 12.04 -28.39
N GLN A 203 28.03 12.22 -29.70
CA GLN A 203 27.40 13.24 -30.50
C GLN A 203 25.88 13.00 -30.65
N HIS A 204 25.15 14.11 -30.63
CA HIS A 204 23.96 14.42 -31.45
C HIS A 204 22.80 13.38 -31.48
N THR A 205 21.56 13.74 -31.16
CA THR A 205 20.76 14.71 -31.90
C THR A 205 19.38 14.81 -31.23
N ASP A 206 18.93 16.05 -30.98
CA ASP A 206 17.51 16.35 -30.93
C ASP A 206 16.90 16.04 -32.30
N LYS A 207 16.15 14.95 -32.38
CA LYS A 207 15.13 14.76 -33.41
C LYS A 207 13.82 14.44 -32.71
N SER A 208 12.93 15.42 -32.75
CA SER A 208 11.49 15.24 -32.65
C SER A 208 11.06 14.14 -33.62
N ALA A 209 10.56 13.04 -33.07
CA ALA A 209 9.85 12.00 -33.80
C ALA A 209 8.41 11.99 -33.27
N ASP A 210 7.62 12.91 -33.80
CA ASP A 210 6.21 12.62 -34.08
C ASP A 210 6.17 11.59 -35.21
N ASP A 211 5.14 10.75 -35.19
CA ASP A 211 4.78 9.72 -36.17
C ASP A 211 5.63 8.44 -36.19
N ASP A 212 5.25 7.49 -35.32
CA ASP A 212 5.21 6.05 -35.62
C ASP A 212 4.15 5.41 -34.69
N GLU A 213 2.88 5.76 -34.91
CA GLU A 213 1.71 5.16 -34.26
C GLU A 213 1.10 4.02 -35.13
N GLU A 214 1.90 3.42 -36.00
CA GLU A 214 1.51 2.23 -36.76
C GLU A 214 2.17 0.97 -36.18
N GLU A 215 1.36 -0.08 -36.05
CA GLU A 215 1.76 -1.47 -35.72
C GLU A 215 1.68 -1.96 -34.26
N LEU A 216 0.58 -1.65 -33.54
CA LEU A 216 0.16 -2.40 -32.33
C LEU A 216 -1.24 -3.02 -32.44
N GLN A 217 -1.79 -3.17 -33.65
CA GLN A 217 -3.15 -3.69 -33.84
C GLN A 217 -3.36 -5.21 -33.64
N PRO A 218 -2.37 -6.13 -33.70
CA PRO A 218 -2.67 -7.55 -33.45
C PRO A 218 -2.99 -7.88 -31.98
N LEU A 219 -2.53 -7.07 -31.02
CA LEU A 219 -2.53 -7.47 -29.61
C LEU A 219 -3.91 -7.42 -28.93
N ARG A 220 -4.85 -6.59 -29.41
CA ARG A 220 -6.11 -6.32 -28.69
C ARG A 220 -7.08 -7.51 -28.66
N VAL A 221 -6.99 -8.44 -29.61
CA VAL A 221 -7.85 -9.64 -29.67
C VAL A 221 -7.24 -10.82 -28.89
N ALA A 222 -5.93 -10.81 -28.61
CA ALA A 222 -5.20 -11.89 -27.96
C ALA A 222 -5.09 -11.78 -26.43
N VAL A 223 -5.34 -10.60 -25.84
CA VAL A 223 -5.09 -10.35 -24.39
C VAL A 223 -5.77 -11.35 -23.45
N PRO A 224 -7.07 -11.72 -23.61
CA PRO A 224 -7.71 -12.67 -22.70
C PRO A 224 -7.08 -14.06 -22.79
N LYS A 225 -6.79 -14.55 -24.00
CA LYS A 225 -6.14 -15.85 -24.22
C LYS A 225 -4.75 -15.88 -23.60
N LEU A 226 -4.00 -14.78 -23.70
CA LEU A 226 -2.66 -14.66 -23.10
C LEU A 226 -2.70 -14.63 -21.58
N LEU A 227 -3.68 -13.95 -20.99
CA LEU A 227 -3.90 -13.98 -19.55
C LEU A 227 -4.28 -15.37 -19.07
N ASP A 228 -5.13 -16.09 -19.79
CA ASP A 228 -5.49 -17.47 -19.47
C ASP A 228 -4.28 -18.42 -19.53
N ILE A 229 -3.41 -18.26 -20.54
CA ILE A 229 -2.17 -19.03 -20.67
C ILE A 229 -1.24 -18.72 -19.49
N LEU A 230 -1.06 -17.44 -19.15
CA LEU A 230 -0.21 -17.03 -18.04
C LEU A 230 -0.74 -17.55 -16.69
N ASP A 231 -2.04 -17.48 -16.45
CA ASP A 231 -2.69 -18.01 -15.26
C ASP A 231 -2.53 -19.53 -15.17
N ASN A 232 -2.67 -20.24 -16.28
CA ASN A 232 -2.41 -21.69 -16.33
C ASN A 232 -0.95 -22.02 -16.02
N ASN A 233 -0.01 -21.24 -16.53
CA ASN A 233 1.41 -21.42 -16.25
C ASN A 233 1.77 -21.11 -14.79
N LEU A 234 1.15 -20.10 -14.19
CA LEU A 234 1.29 -19.82 -12.75
C LEU A 234 0.77 -20.98 -11.90
N ARG A 235 -0.37 -21.59 -12.27
CA ARG A 235 -0.88 -22.79 -11.61
C ARG A 235 0.09 -23.97 -11.73
N LYS A 236 0.69 -24.19 -12.90
CA LYS A 236 1.75 -25.21 -13.10
C LYS A 236 2.98 -24.92 -12.22
N ALA A 237 3.29 -23.65 -11.99
CA ALA A 237 4.35 -23.25 -11.08
C ALA A 237 3.99 -23.42 -9.58
N GLU A 238 2.77 -23.88 -9.26
CA GLU A 238 2.20 -23.94 -7.89
C GLU A 238 2.11 -22.55 -7.22
N ALA A 239 2.05 -21.50 -8.04
CA ALA A 239 1.88 -20.12 -7.62
C ALA A 239 0.40 -19.72 -7.73
N SER A 240 -0.10 -18.96 -6.75
CA SER A 240 -1.47 -18.47 -6.76
C SER A 240 -1.52 -17.01 -7.25
N ALA A 241 -2.27 -16.74 -8.31
CA ALA A 241 -2.58 -15.37 -8.76
C ALA A 241 -3.82 -14.78 -8.06
N SER A 242 -4.48 -15.54 -7.17
CA SER A 242 -5.87 -15.32 -6.74
C SER A 242 -6.12 -14.05 -5.91
N GLU A 243 -5.10 -13.41 -5.35
CA GLU A 243 -5.23 -12.08 -4.74
C GLU A 243 -4.68 -11.00 -5.69
N TYR A 244 -5.44 -10.76 -6.77
CA TYR A 244 -5.43 -9.51 -7.53
C TYR A 244 -4.09 -9.02 -8.09
N TRP A 245 -3.08 -9.84 -8.38
CA TRP A 245 -1.78 -9.35 -8.94
C TRP A 245 -1.10 -8.21 -8.12
N GLN A 246 -1.62 -7.86 -6.94
CA GLN A 246 -1.32 -6.64 -6.19
C GLN A 246 -0.48 -6.93 -4.96
N THR A 247 -0.54 -8.15 -4.44
CA THR A 247 0.24 -8.59 -3.29
C THR A 247 0.70 -10.03 -3.52
N PHE A 248 1.94 -10.17 -3.98
CA PHE A 248 2.61 -11.47 -3.98
C PHE A 248 3.30 -11.66 -2.62
N SER A 249 3.07 -12.80 -1.97
CA SER A 249 3.88 -13.20 -0.83
C SER A 249 5.30 -13.58 -1.28
N GLY A 250 6.28 -13.49 -0.39
CA GLY A 250 7.66 -13.90 -0.68
C GLY A 250 7.77 -15.37 -1.12
N GLU A 251 6.93 -16.23 -0.55
CA GLU A 251 6.80 -17.65 -0.96
C GLU A 251 6.30 -17.77 -2.40
N ASN A 252 5.26 -17.00 -2.75
CA ASN A 252 4.69 -17.05 -4.10
C ASN A 252 5.69 -16.55 -5.15
N ILE A 253 6.39 -15.43 -4.87
CA ILE A 253 7.48 -14.93 -5.73
C ILE A 253 8.59 -15.99 -5.86
N SER A 254 8.94 -16.66 -4.77
CA SER A 254 9.98 -17.70 -4.80
C SER A 254 9.62 -18.82 -5.76
N LYS A 255 8.39 -19.35 -5.70
CA LYS A 255 7.90 -20.38 -6.62
C LYS A 255 7.91 -19.93 -8.08
N ILE A 256 7.47 -18.70 -8.34
CA ILE A 256 7.46 -18.12 -9.70
C ILE A 256 8.89 -18.02 -10.25
N LEU A 257 9.83 -17.49 -9.46
CA LEU A 257 11.22 -17.36 -9.88
C LEU A 257 11.91 -18.71 -10.03
N ASP A 258 11.63 -19.68 -9.17
CA ASP A 258 12.27 -21.00 -9.25
C ASP A 258 11.87 -21.75 -10.53
N LYS A 259 10.61 -21.59 -10.94
CA LYS A 259 10.02 -22.20 -12.13
C LYS A 259 9.77 -21.19 -13.26
N TYR A 260 10.58 -20.13 -13.36
CA TYR A 260 10.32 -19.05 -14.32
C TYR A 260 10.28 -19.55 -15.77
N ASP A 261 11.08 -20.55 -16.15
CA ASP A 261 11.07 -21.12 -17.51
C ASP A 261 9.66 -21.64 -17.87
N SER A 262 9.00 -22.31 -16.92
CA SER A 262 7.64 -22.83 -17.09
C SER A 262 6.57 -21.73 -17.26
N LEU A 263 6.87 -20.50 -16.86
CA LEU A 263 5.97 -19.35 -17.05
C LEU A 263 5.80 -18.99 -18.53
N PHE A 264 6.86 -19.21 -19.32
CA PHE A 264 6.96 -18.73 -20.70
C PHE A 264 6.76 -19.83 -21.76
N VAL A 265 6.76 -21.12 -21.40
CA VAL A 265 6.67 -22.25 -22.36
C VAL A 265 5.48 -22.13 -23.32
N ASP A 266 4.26 -22.02 -22.79
CA ASP A 266 3.05 -21.99 -23.62
C ASP A 266 2.86 -20.63 -24.32
N LEU A 267 3.51 -19.58 -23.81
CA LEU A 267 3.50 -18.25 -24.43
C LEU A 267 4.43 -18.21 -25.66
N ASN A 268 5.60 -18.84 -25.56
CA ASN A 268 6.56 -18.93 -26.66
C ASN A 268 6.01 -19.74 -27.85
N LEU A 269 5.12 -20.70 -27.61
CA LEU A 269 4.48 -21.52 -28.65
C LEU A 269 3.36 -20.77 -29.41
N GLU A 270 2.66 -19.86 -28.74
CA GLU A 270 1.52 -19.13 -29.32
C GLU A 270 1.92 -17.75 -29.89
N LEU A 271 3.09 -17.25 -29.53
CA LEU A 271 3.58 -15.90 -29.85
C LEU A 271 4.99 -15.92 -30.47
N GLU A 272 5.26 -16.87 -31.38
CA GLU A 272 6.57 -17.04 -32.04
C GLU A 272 7.28 -15.70 -32.32
N ASP A 273 8.53 -15.60 -31.88
CA ASP A 273 9.46 -14.50 -32.12
C ASP A 273 9.08 -13.10 -31.62
N LEU A 274 8.24 -12.96 -30.58
CA LEU A 274 8.03 -11.67 -29.92
C LEU A 274 9.26 -11.26 -29.07
N PRO A 275 10.06 -10.24 -29.48
CA PRO A 275 11.29 -9.87 -28.76
C PRO A 275 11.02 -9.37 -27.34
N MET A 276 9.80 -8.90 -27.09
CA MET A 276 9.32 -8.46 -25.78
C MET A 276 9.23 -9.62 -24.78
N LEU A 277 8.80 -10.80 -25.23
CA LEU A 277 8.62 -11.96 -24.35
C LEU A 277 9.97 -12.51 -23.88
N SER A 278 10.93 -12.64 -24.79
CA SER A 278 12.32 -12.98 -24.46
C SER A 278 12.96 -11.95 -23.52
N ALA A 279 12.62 -10.67 -23.68
CA ALA A 279 13.09 -9.63 -22.78
C ALA A 279 12.51 -9.75 -21.35
N TYR A 280 11.23 -10.14 -21.20
CA TYR A 280 10.66 -10.47 -19.89
C TYR A 280 11.28 -11.74 -19.28
N GLU A 281 11.45 -12.79 -20.06
CA GLU A 281 12.11 -14.03 -19.61
C GLU A 281 13.51 -13.73 -19.04
N MET A 282 14.28 -12.88 -19.73
CA MET A 282 15.59 -12.43 -19.25
C MET A 282 15.52 -11.67 -17.92
N ILE A 283 14.48 -10.86 -17.69
CA ILE A 283 14.27 -10.18 -16.40
C ILE A 283 14.05 -11.20 -15.29
N PHE A 284 13.17 -12.18 -15.50
CA PHE A 284 12.90 -13.21 -14.49
C PHE A 284 14.13 -14.06 -14.18
N LYS A 285 14.86 -14.47 -15.22
CA LYS A 285 16.11 -15.22 -15.10
C LYS A 285 17.17 -14.46 -14.30
N THR A 286 17.40 -13.19 -14.65
CA THR A 286 18.40 -12.37 -13.95
C THR A 286 17.98 -12.04 -12.52
N LEU A 287 16.68 -11.86 -12.27
CA LEU A 287 16.14 -11.67 -10.92
C LEU A 287 16.25 -12.94 -10.06
N LYS A 288 16.04 -14.12 -10.63
CA LYS A 288 16.29 -15.41 -9.95
C LYS A 288 17.73 -15.51 -9.49
N ASN A 289 18.69 -15.19 -10.36
CA ASN A 289 20.11 -15.23 -10.00
C ASN A 289 20.45 -14.29 -8.82
N VAL A 290 19.75 -13.14 -8.73
CA VAL A 290 19.88 -12.24 -7.57
C VAL A 290 19.27 -12.89 -6.32
N LYS A 291 18.06 -13.46 -6.42
CA LYS A 291 17.37 -14.15 -5.32
C LYS A 291 18.22 -15.27 -4.73
N ASP A 292 18.86 -16.10 -5.58
CA ASP A 292 19.67 -17.24 -5.14
C ASP A 292 20.87 -16.82 -4.27
N LEU A 293 21.31 -15.56 -4.38
CA LEU A 293 22.38 -14.96 -3.59
C LEU A 293 21.88 -14.08 -2.44
N ALA A 294 20.56 -13.92 -2.30
CA ALA A 294 19.92 -13.10 -1.27
C ALA A 294 19.78 -13.83 0.08
N VAL A 295 20.88 -14.41 0.57
CA VAL A 295 20.92 -15.19 1.82
C VAL A 295 21.17 -14.30 3.04
N ALA A 296 20.73 -14.78 4.22
CA ALA A 296 20.93 -14.07 5.49
C ALA A 296 22.39 -14.09 5.99
N ARG A 297 23.14 -15.15 5.68
CA ARG A 297 24.55 -15.28 6.07
C ARG A 297 25.45 -14.31 5.31
N GLU A 298 26.66 -14.11 5.83
CA GLU A 298 27.72 -13.44 5.09
C GLU A 298 28.13 -14.26 3.85
N LEU A 299 28.35 -13.54 2.76
CA LEU A 299 28.84 -14.02 1.49
C LEU A 299 30.38 -13.97 1.49
N ASN A 300 30.99 -14.99 0.91
CA ASN A 300 32.43 -14.96 0.65
C ASN A 300 32.76 -14.06 -0.57
N GLU A 301 34.05 -13.79 -0.83
CA GLU A 301 34.46 -12.87 -1.92
C GLU A 301 34.04 -13.34 -3.32
N GLU A 302 33.97 -14.66 -3.55
CA GLU A 302 33.49 -15.23 -4.81
C GLU A 302 31.98 -14.99 -4.98
N GLU A 303 31.21 -15.22 -3.93
CA GLU A 303 29.77 -14.99 -3.88
C GLU A 303 29.42 -13.50 -4.00
N LEU A 304 30.21 -12.61 -3.38
CA LEU A 304 30.06 -11.16 -3.53
C LEU A 304 30.25 -10.73 -4.98
N THR A 305 31.27 -11.28 -5.65
CA THR A 305 31.53 -11.01 -7.07
C THR A 305 30.37 -11.52 -7.93
N LYS A 306 29.86 -12.72 -7.65
CA LYS A 306 28.67 -13.28 -8.33
C LYS A 306 27.43 -12.42 -8.10
N ALA A 307 27.21 -11.92 -6.88
CA ALA A 307 26.04 -11.11 -6.53
C ALA A 307 26.07 -9.77 -7.25
N ARG A 308 27.21 -9.07 -7.28
CA ARG A 308 27.38 -7.83 -8.05
C ARG A 308 27.15 -8.05 -9.54
N LYS A 309 27.65 -9.16 -10.10
CA LYS A 309 27.42 -9.52 -11.50
C LYS A 309 25.94 -9.78 -11.78
N ALA A 310 25.25 -10.50 -10.90
CA ALA A 310 23.82 -10.76 -11.02
C ALA A 310 22.99 -9.46 -10.98
N ILE A 311 23.30 -8.54 -10.07
CA ILE A 311 22.65 -7.22 -9.99
C ILE A 311 22.90 -6.42 -11.27
N LYS A 312 24.13 -6.41 -11.80
CA LYS A 312 24.46 -5.74 -13.06
C LYS A 312 23.69 -6.32 -14.24
N SER A 313 23.60 -7.65 -14.33
CA SER A 313 22.80 -8.33 -15.37
C SER A 313 21.32 -7.98 -15.26
N PHE A 314 20.77 -7.93 -14.05
CA PHE A 314 19.39 -7.49 -13.82
C PHE A 314 19.17 -6.03 -14.24
N LYS A 315 20.08 -5.12 -13.88
CA LYS A 315 20.05 -3.71 -14.31
C LYS A 315 19.99 -3.58 -15.84
N ILE A 316 20.81 -4.34 -16.56
CA ILE A 316 20.82 -4.35 -18.03
C ILE A 316 19.49 -4.87 -18.58
N ALA A 317 18.95 -5.96 -18.01
CA ALA A 317 17.69 -6.56 -18.47
C ALA A 317 16.50 -5.61 -18.33
N ILE A 318 16.37 -4.92 -17.19
CA ILE A 318 15.25 -3.99 -16.95
C ILE A 318 15.38 -2.65 -17.68
N SER A 319 16.58 -2.31 -18.17
CA SER A 319 16.86 -1.06 -18.90
C SER A 319 16.56 -1.17 -20.41
N LYS A 320 16.11 -2.33 -20.89
CA LYS A 320 15.76 -2.52 -22.31
C LYS A 320 14.60 -1.61 -22.71
N LYS A 321 14.86 -0.66 -23.62
CA LYS A 321 13.88 0.33 -24.12
C LYS A 321 12.59 -0.30 -24.64
N LEU A 322 12.68 -1.48 -25.26
CA LEU A 322 11.55 -2.26 -25.79
C LEU A 322 10.44 -2.49 -24.76
N LEU A 323 10.79 -2.63 -23.48
CA LEU A 323 9.83 -2.98 -22.44
C LEU A 323 9.07 -1.79 -21.86
N ARG A 324 9.56 -0.55 -22.07
CA ARG A 324 9.01 0.70 -21.51
C ARG A 324 8.69 0.60 -20.00
N ILE A 325 9.46 -0.19 -19.25
CA ILE A 325 9.23 -0.43 -17.81
C ILE A 325 9.65 0.81 -17.01
N LYS A 326 8.74 1.27 -16.15
CA LYS A 326 9.09 2.25 -15.11
C LYS A 326 9.72 1.53 -13.93
N VAL A 327 10.98 1.84 -13.63
CA VAL A 327 11.71 1.27 -12.49
C VAL A 327 11.02 1.66 -11.18
N GLN A 328 10.63 0.66 -10.38
CA GLN A 328 10.05 0.85 -9.06
C GLN A 328 11.14 1.10 -7.99
N SER A 329 10.75 1.66 -6.84
CA SER A 329 11.68 2.01 -5.75
C SER A 329 12.53 0.82 -5.26
N LYS A 330 11.93 -0.37 -5.10
CA LYS A 330 12.67 -1.58 -4.68
C LYS A 330 13.68 -2.05 -5.73
N ALA A 331 13.33 -1.96 -7.01
CA ALA A 331 14.25 -2.28 -8.10
C ALA A 331 15.39 -1.25 -8.19
N HIS A 332 15.09 0.03 -7.99
CA HIS A 332 16.11 1.09 -7.90
C HIS A 332 17.07 0.85 -6.73
N LEU A 333 16.55 0.53 -5.54
CA LEU A 333 17.37 0.19 -4.39
C LEU A 333 18.29 -1.01 -4.69
N LEU A 334 17.75 -2.04 -5.34
CA LEU A 334 18.50 -3.21 -5.74
C LEU A 334 19.65 -2.89 -6.71
N ILE A 335 19.41 -2.10 -7.76
CA ILE A 335 20.42 -1.86 -8.80
C ILE A 335 21.41 -0.75 -8.46
N SER A 336 21.00 0.24 -7.65
CA SER A 336 21.79 1.45 -7.38
C SER A 336 22.52 1.40 -6.04
N HIS A 337 21.95 0.73 -5.03
CA HIS A 337 22.44 0.81 -3.65
C HIS A 337 22.87 -0.53 -3.05
N MET A 338 22.31 -1.66 -3.51
CA MET A 338 22.75 -2.97 -3.00
C MET A 338 24.22 -3.32 -3.26
N PRO A 339 24.87 -2.91 -4.37
CA PRO A 339 26.30 -3.16 -4.54
C PRO A 339 27.16 -2.60 -3.39
N ASP A 340 26.85 -1.39 -2.94
CA ASP A 340 27.54 -0.74 -1.82
C ASP A 340 27.20 -1.42 -0.49
N GLN A 341 25.95 -1.80 -0.29
CA GLN A 341 25.53 -2.53 0.91
C GLN A 341 26.20 -3.91 1.01
N LEU A 342 26.31 -4.62 -0.12
CA LEU A 342 27.04 -5.87 -0.21
C LEU A 342 28.52 -5.70 0.17
N GLN A 343 29.15 -4.60 -0.22
CA GLN A 343 30.53 -4.32 0.17
C GLN A 343 30.68 -4.07 1.68
N ARG A 344 29.71 -3.39 2.30
CA ARG A 344 29.75 -3.03 3.72
C ARG A 344 29.37 -4.17 4.66
N PHE A 345 28.27 -4.86 4.35
CA PHE A 345 27.65 -5.84 5.25
C PHE A 345 27.87 -7.28 4.82
N LYS A 346 28.48 -7.49 3.64
CA LYS A 346 28.71 -8.81 3.04
C LYS A 346 27.46 -9.70 2.95
N SER A 347 26.26 -9.13 3.00
CA SER A 347 25.00 -9.85 2.96
C SER A 347 23.92 -8.96 2.31
N MET A 348 23.06 -9.57 1.50
CA MET A 348 21.91 -8.86 0.90
C MET A 348 20.71 -8.77 1.84
N SER A 349 20.66 -9.66 2.84
CA SER A 349 19.52 -9.81 3.74
C SER A 349 19.85 -9.37 5.17
N TYR A 350 20.92 -8.59 5.35
CA TYR A 350 21.37 -8.11 6.66
C TYR A 350 20.27 -7.31 7.39
N PHE A 351 19.58 -6.42 6.68
CA PHE A 351 18.44 -5.65 7.20
C PHE A 351 17.08 -6.23 6.78
N SER A 352 17.02 -7.54 6.57
CA SER A 352 15.77 -8.20 6.17
C SER A 352 14.72 -8.11 7.27
N GLU A 353 13.50 -7.73 6.90
CA GLU A 353 12.33 -7.73 7.78
C GLU A 353 11.76 -9.13 8.02
N GLN A 354 12.30 -10.18 7.37
CA GLN A 354 11.79 -11.57 7.47
C GLN A 354 11.75 -12.09 8.91
N ALA A 355 12.71 -11.72 9.76
CA ALA A 355 12.71 -12.12 11.16
C ALA A 355 11.55 -11.46 11.93
N ILE A 356 11.25 -10.19 11.63
CA ILE A 356 10.15 -9.44 12.23
C ILE A 356 8.82 -10.00 11.73
N GLU A 357 8.66 -10.28 10.44
CA GLU A 357 7.47 -10.93 9.89
C GLU A 357 7.22 -12.32 10.52
N SER A 358 8.28 -13.11 10.69
CA SER A 358 8.21 -14.41 11.37
C SER A 358 7.78 -14.26 12.83
N LEU A 359 8.27 -13.23 13.51
CA LEU A 359 7.83 -12.89 14.87
C LEU A 359 6.35 -12.50 14.90
N HIS A 360 5.88 -11.68 13.95
CA HIS A 360 4.46 -11.32 13.85
C HIS A 360 3.56 -12.55 13.69
N ALA A 361 3.94 -13.50 12.83
CA ALA A 361 3.20 -14.75 12.66
C ALA A 361 3.13 -15.55 13.98
N SER A 362 4.26 -15.64 14.70
CA SER A 362 4.31 -16.29 16.01
C SER A 362 3.44 -15.58 17.04
N VAL A 363 3.50 -14.24 17.11
CA VAL A 363 2.68 -13.44 18.02
C VAL A 363 1.20 -13.65 17.74
N ASN A 364 0.76 -13.59 16.48
CA ASN A 364 -0.63 -13.80 16.10
C ASN A 364 -1.15 -15.17 16.54
N MET A 365 -0.36 -16.23 16.30
CA MET A 365 -0.69 -17.58 16.74
C MET A 365 -0.85 -17.67 18.28
N ASN A 366 0.02 -17.00 19.03
CA ASN A 366 -0.03 -17.03 20.49
C ASN A 366 -1.14 -16.14 21.05
N MET A 367 -1.48 -15.05 20.35
CA MET A 367 -2.48 -14.10 20.79
C MET A 367 -3.85 -14.79 20.98
N TYR A 368 -4.27 -15.63 20.03
CA TYR A 368 -5.48 -16.44 20.17
C TYR A 368 -5.45 -17.36 21.41
N ARG A 369 -4.30 -18.00 21.66
CA ARG A 369 -4.11 -18.88 22.81
C ARG A 369 -4.16 -18.11 24.12
N VAL A 370 -3.51 -16.94 24.18
CA VAL A 370 -3.46 -16.06 25.34
C VAL A 370 -4.81 -15.43 25.63
N THR A 371 -5.58 -15.08 24.60
CA THR A 371 -6.93 -14.51 24.78
C THR A 371 -7.93 -15.48 25.40
N ALA A 372 -7.70 -16.79 25.24
CA ALA A 372 -8.55 -17.83 25.83
C ALA A 372 -8.33 -18.01 27.35
N PHE A 373 -7.25 -17.48 27.93
CA PHE A 373 -6.98 -17.58 29.36
C PHE A 373 -7.58 -16.39 30.15
N GLY A 374 -8.00 -16.64 31.38
CA GLY A 374 -8.37 -15.58 32.34
C GLY A 374 -7.17 -14.67 32.66
N LYS A 375 -7.42 -13.41 33.06
CA LYS A 375 -6.38 -12.36 33.24
C LYS A 375 -5.16 -12.82 34.06
N SER A 376 -5.34 -13.60 35.13
CA SER A 376 -4.26 -14.11 35.98
C SER A 376 -3.42 -15.24 35.37
N LYS A 377 -3.96 -15.98 34.39
CA LYS A 377 -3.29 -17.12 33.75
C LYS A 377 -2.54 -16.74 32.46
N LYS A 378 -2.81 -15.56 31.90
CA LYS A 378 -2.16 -15.07 30.66
C LYS A 378 -0.65 -14.91 30.80
N LEU A 379 -0.21 -14.28 31.89
CA LEU A 379 1.21 -14.02 32.13
C LEU A 379 2.00 -15.32 32.35
N VAL A 380 1.47 -16.23 33.16
CA VAL A 380 2.08 -17.54 33.43
C VAL A 380 2.20 -18.36 32.13
N TYR A 381 1.17 -18.34 31.29
CA TYR A 381 1.20 -19.02 30.00
C TYR A 381 2.27 -18.44 29.05
N LEU A 382 2.37 -17.11 28.96
CA LEU A 382 3.38 -16.44 28.14
C LEU A 382 4.81 -16.75 28.62
N MET A 383 5.05 -16.72 29.93
CA MET A 383 6.34 -17.06 30.52
C MET A 383 6.72 -18.53 30.23
N ASN A 384 5.79 -19.46 30.43
CA ASN A 384 6.04 -20.88 30.14
C ASN A 384 6.31 -21.12 28.65
N LEU A 385 5.56 -20.47 27.76
CA LEU A 385 5.76 -20.59 26.31
C LEU A 385 7.12 -20.04 25.88
N GLN A 386 7.55 -18.91 26.44
CA GLN A 386 8.87 -18.33 26.16
C GLN A 386 9.99 -19.24 26.66
N ASN A 387 9.85 -19.78 27.88
CA ASN A 387 10.84 -20.70 28.44
C ASN A 387 10.96 -21.99 27.63
N GLN A 388 9.83 -22.55 27.15
CA GLN A 388 9.84 -23.72 26.26
C GLN A 388 10.58 -23.42 24.94
N ARG A 389 10.34 -22.24 24.35
CA ARG A 389 11.01 -21.84 23.11
C ARG A 389 12.51 -21.60 23.28
N ALA A 390 12.91 -20.94 24.37
CA ALA A 390 14.31 -20.75 24.72
C ALA A 390 15.01 -22.10 24.90
N SER A 391 14.42 -23.00 25.72
CA SER A 391 14.98 -24.33 25.97
C SER A 391 15.14 -25.18 24.70
N PHE A 392 14.21 -25.07 23.74
CA PHE A 392 14.29 -25.81 22.48
C PHE A 392 15.46 -25.34 21.60
N ASN A 393 15.77 -24.04 21.62
CA ASN A 393 16.87 -23.47 20.86
C ASN A 393 18.22 -23.69 21.55
N ASP A 394 18.26 -23.69 22.88
CA ASP A 394 19.48 -23.97 23.65
C ASP A 394 19.94 -25.42 23.45
N ILE A 395 19.01 -26.38 23.38
CA ILE A 395 19.32 -27.80 23.12
C ILE A 395 19.94 -27.97 21.72
N LYS A 396 19.44 -27.25 20.72
CA LYS A 396 19.96 -27.30 19.34
C LYS A 396 21.38 -26.73 19.18
N ASN A 397 21.79 -25.81 20.06
CA ASN A 397 23.13 -25.22 20.04
C ASN A 397 24.14 -25.99 20.91
N SER A 398 23.69 -27.03 21.61
CA SER A 398 24.50 -27.87 22.52
C SER A 398 24.84 -29.26 21.96
N LEU A 399 24.33 -29.58 20.76
CA LEU A 399 24.66 -30.74 19.92
C LEU A 399 25.39 -30.23 18.67
#